data_AF-A0A953TK72-F1
#
_entry.id   AF-A0A953TK72-F1
#
_cell.length_a   1.000
_cell.length_b   1.000
_cell.length_c   1.000
_cell.angle_alpha   90.00
_cell.angle_beta   90.00
_cell.angle_gamma   90.00
#
_symmetry.space_group_name_H-M   'P 1'
#
loop_
_entity.id
_entity.type
_entity.pdbx_description
1 polymer ?
#
loop_
_entity_poly.entity_id
_entity_poly.type
_entity_poly.pdbx_seq_one_letter_code
_entity_poly.pdbx_strand_id
1 'polypeptide(L)'
;MQRIADNWRKRYAKHTRSNYTKCLRRFLRWLERVAAAPPSAVDAVPRVHQPQPRTSIATDEERRQILEAASPRLRFFLLLCADLGLRHRTAASITLANYNYDLQALSFYTKGNVHQTLPVTRELRQIIESLPRSSDRTVPIGNLLPRNRREQTTGPRPRFSKQWKALKTRAGIRADLRIHDLRRTVAEDVWNATHDIRAVQAQLGHRSPTTTARYLADRITLQDLQPIMLKVQHLRELRQQQATVTLDPATGNCANCPAAPHCTPEARLCQRKEFDS
;
A
#
# COMPACT_ATOMS: atom_id res chain seq x y z
N MET A 1 -21.59 -33.99 -1.83
CA MET A 1 -20.82 -32.73 -2.05
C MET A 1 -21.22 -31.96 -3.32
N GLN A 2 -21.41 -32.60 -4.47
CA GLN A 2 -21.82 -31.93 -5.72
C GLN A 2 -23.12 -31.09 -5.59
N ARG A 3 -24.17 -31.64 -4.95
CA ARG A 3 -25.40 -30.89 -4.63
C ARG A 3 -25.17 -29.58 -3.88
N ILE A 4 -24.20 -29.53 -2.96
CA ILE A 4 -23.87 -28.32 -2.20
C ILE A 4 -23.17 -27.30 -3.13
N ALA A 5 -22.23 -27.75 -3.95
CA ALA A 5 -21.53 -26.89 -4.91
C ALA A 5 -22.49 -26.30 -5.97
N ASP A 6 -23.45 -27.08 -6.46
CA ASP A 6 -24.45 -26.62 -7.42
C ASP A 6 -25.46 -25.66 -6.80
N ASN A 7 -25.87 -25.90 -5.56
CA ASN A 7 -26.67 -24.94 -4.80
C ASN A 7 -25.92 -23.61 -4.60
N TRP A 8 -24.61 -23.66 -4.33
CA TRP A 8 -23.80 -22.44 -4.22
C TRP A 8 -23.68 -21.71 -5.55
N ARG A 9 -23.59 -22.42 -6.68
CA ARG A 9 -23.59 -21.81 -8.02
C ARG A 9 -24.83 -20.97 -8.28
N LYS A 10 -26.00 -21.42 -7.82
CA LYS A 10 -27.29 -20.73 -8.00
C LYS A 10 -27.47 -19.54 -7.05
N ARG A 11 -26.93 -19.60 -5.82
CA ARG A 11 -27.22 -18.62 -4.76
C ARG A 11 -26.14 -17.56 -4.50
N TYR A 12 -24.89 -17.81 -4.85
CA TYR A 12 -23.77 -16.98 -4.37
C TYR A 12 -22.87 -16.44 -5.49
N ALA A 13 -22.38 -15.21 -5.29
CA ALA A 13 -21.40 -14.57 -6.17
C ALA A 13 -20.09 -15.40 -6.27
N LYS A 14 -19.35 -15.25 -7.38
CA LYS A 14 -18.08 -15.97 -7.65
C LYS A 14 -17.10 -15.96 -6.46
N HIS A 15 -16.91 -14.80 -5.84
CA HIS A 15 -15.99 -14.64 -4.71
C HIS A 15 -16.46 -15.41 -3.46
N THR A 16 -17.76 -15.35 -3.16
CA THR A 16 -18.36 -16.10 -2.04
C THR A 16 -18.24 -17.60 -2.26
N ARG A 17 -18.51 -18.07 -3.49
CA ARG A 17 -18.32 -19.49 -3.87
C ARG A 17 -16.88 -19.94 -3.66
N SER A 18 -15.91 -19.17 -4.16
CA SER A 18 -14.49 -19.50 -3.98
C SER A 18 -14.09 -19.57 -2.51
N ASN A 19 -14.55 -18.64 -1.67
CA ASN A 19 -14.28 -18.67 -0.24
C ASN A 19 -14.91 -19.88 0.45
N TYR A 20 -16.17 -20.19 0.16
CA TYR A 20 -16.88 -21.33 0.77
C TYR A 20 -16.24 -22.65 0.36
N THR A 21 -15.86 -22.80 -0.91
CA THR A 21 -15.10 -23.94 -1.41
C THR A 21 -13.76 -24.10 -0.67
N LYS A 22 -13.02 -23.01 -0.44
CA LYS A 22 -11.76 -23.07 0.33
C LYS A 22 -12.00 -23.52 1.77
N CYS A 23 -13.01 -22.96 2.44
CA CYS A 23 -13.35 -23.34 3.81
C CYS A 23 -13.73 -24.82 3.90
N LEU A 24 -14.62 -25.29 3.02
CA LEU A 24 -15.04 -26.68 2.96
C LEU A 24 -13.86 -27.62 2.69
N ARG A 25 -13.02 -27.31 1.69
CA ARG A 25 -11.82 -28.12 1.40
C ARG A 25 -10.86 -28.16 2.58
N ARG A 26 -10.69 -27.04 3.31
CA ARG A 26 -9.83 -27.00 4.52
C ARG A 26 -10.41 -27.84 5.66
N PHE A 27 -11.72 -27.82 5.84
CA PHE A 27 -12.43 -28.63 6.83
C PHE A 27 -12.33 -30.13 6.49
N LEU A 28 -12.54 -30.52 5.24
CA LEU A 28 -12.39 -31.92 4.79
C LEU A 28 -10.97 -32.43 4.97
N ARG A 29 -9.95 -31.62 4.61
CA ARG A 29 -8.54 -31.96 4.89
C ARG A 29 -8.24 -32.09 6.37
N TRP A 30 -9.01 -31.43 7.23
CA TRP A 30 -8.86 -31.61 8.67
C TRP A 30 -9.52 -32.92 9.11
N LEU A 31 -10.73 -33.24 8.61
CA LEU A 31 -11.39 -34.52 8.86
C LEU A 31 -10.56 -35.72 8.39
N GLU A 32 -9.96 -35.65 7.20
CA GLU A 32 -9.03 -36.67 6.69
C GLU A 32 -7.84 -36.88 7.64
N ARG A 33 -7.27 -35.79 8.19
CA ARG A 33 -6.13 -35.85 9.13
C ARG A 33 -6.48 -36.45 10.49
N VAL A 34 -7.73 -36.34 10.92
CA VAL A 34 -8.21 -36.94 12.18
C VAL A 34 -8.92 -38.27 11.95
N ALA A 35 -8.78 -38.87 10.76
CA ALA A 35 -9.42 -40.13 10.34
C ALA A 35 -10.96 -40.13 10.46
N ALA A 36 -11.60 -38.96 10.51
CA ALA A 36 -13.05 -38.80 10.54
C ALA A 36 -13.69 -38.70 9.13
N ALA A 37 -12.88 -38.82 8.08
CA ALA A 37 -13.34 -38.90 6.70
C ALA A 37 -12.38 -39.77 5.85
N PRO A 38 -12.87 -40.40 4.77
CA PRO A 38 -12.02 -41.16 3.86
C PRO A 38 -10.91 -40.29 3.25
N PRO A 39 -9.69 -40.82 3.05
CA PRO A 39 -8.66 -40.13 2.29
C PRO A 39 -9.19 -39.92 0.86
N SER A 40 -9.24 -38.66 0.39
CA SER A 40 -9.86 -38.16 -0.86
C SER A 40 -11.23 -37.49 -0.74
N ALA A 41 -11.82 -37.38 0.46
CA ALA A 41 -13.05 -36.61 0.67
C ALA A 41 -12.96 -35.17 0.11
N VAL A 42 -11.76 -34.57 0.14
CA VAL A 42 -11.50 -33.25 -0.43
C VAL A 42 -11.62 -33.20 -1.96
N ASP A 43 -11.38 -34.30 -2.68
CA ASP A 43 -11.37 -34.34 -4.14
C ASP A 43 -12.78 -34.31 -4.74
N ALA A 44 -13.76 -34.76 -3.96
CA ALA A 44 -15.18 -34.62 -4.29
C ALA A 44 -15.68 -33.15 -4.32
N VAL A 45 -14.86 -32.19 -3.87
CA VAL A 45 -15.21 -30.76 -3.90
C VAL A 45 -14.56 -30.07 -5.10
N PRO A 46 -15.35 -29.55 -6.07
CA PRO A 46 -14.80 -28.92 -7.25
C PRO A 46 -13.95 -27.69 -6.89
N ARG A 47 -12.79 -27.55 -7.55
CA ARG A 47 -11.95 -26.37 -7.40
C ARG A 47 -12.64 -25.19 -8.09
N VAL A 48 -12.91 -24.14 -7.33
CA VAL A 48 -13.44 -22.89 -7.86
C VAL A 48 -12.30 -21.90 -8.00
N HIS A 49 -11.98 -21.53 -9.24
CA HIS A 49 -10.96 -20.53 -9.52
C HIS A 49 -11.32 -19.21 -8.81
N GLN A 50 -10.33 -18.57 -8.21
CA GLN A 50 -10.56 -17.30 -7.55
C GLN A 50 -10.88 -16.25 -8.63
N PRO A 51 -11.93 -15.44 -8.46
CA PRO A 51 -12.10 -14.29 -9.33
C PRO A 51 -10.86 -13.41 -9.23
N GLN A 52 -10.48 -12.78 -10.34
CA GLN A 52 -9.35 -11.86 -10.36
C GLN A 52 -9.55 -10.74 -9.31
N PRO A 53 -8.46 -10.23 -8.74
CA PRO A 53 -8.52 -9.11 -7.82
C PRO A 53 -9.19 -7.92 -8.48
N ARG A 54 -9.91 -7.12 -7.70
CA ARG A 54 -10.46 -5.87 -8.20
C ARG A 54 -9.33 -4.86 -8.44
N THR A 55 -9.37 -4.20 -9.59
CA THR A 55 -8.37 -3.22 -10.05
C THR A 55 -8.85 -1.77 -9.99
N SER A 56 -10.01 -1.53 -9.41
CA SER A 56 -10.62 -0.20 -9.38
C SER A 56 -9.85 0.75 -8.46
N ILE A 57 -9.60 1.96 -8.96
CA ILE A 57 -9.02 3.10 -8.24
C ILE A 57 -9.95 4.31 -8.33
N ALA A 58 -9.85 5.22 -7.37
CA ALA A 58 -10.45 6.55 -7.47
C ALA A 58 -9.61 7.45 -8.38
N THR A 59 -10.27 8.30 -9.17
CA THR A 59 -9.61 9.41 -9.88
C THR A 59 -9.35 10.59 -8.95
N ASP A 60 -8.48 11.53 -9.36
CA ASP A 60 -8.23 12.76 -8.59
C ASP A 60 -9.51 13.59 -8.41
N GLU A 61 -10.35 13.63 -9.44
CA GLU A 61 -11.64 14.32 -9.40
C GLU A 61 -12.60 13.64 -8.42
N GLU A 62 -12.71 12.30 -8.45
CA GLU A 62 -13.50 11.56 -7.48
C GLU A 62 -12.98 11.79 -6.05
N ARG A 63 -11.65 11.81 -5.85
CA ARG A 63 -11.00 12.10 -4.57
C ARG A 63 -11.36 13.49 -4.07
N ARG A 64 -11.29 14.50 -4.94
CA ARG A 64 -11.64 15.89 -4.61
C ARG A 64 -13.11 15.99 -4.19
N GLN A 65 -14.01 15.46 -5.01
CA GLN A 65 -15.45 15.47 -4.76
C GLN A 65 -15.85 14.79 -3.44
N ILE A 66 -15.27 13.61 -3.13
CA ILE A 66 -15.59 12.93 -1.86
C ILE A 66 -15.09 13.69 -0.64
N LEU A 67 -13.92 14.33 -0.72
CA LEU A 67 -13.36 15.08 0.40
C LEU A 67 -14.17 16.36 0.64
N GLU A 68 -14.51 17.11 -0.41
CA GLU A 68 -15.31 18.34 -0.33
C GLU A 68 -16.72 18.08 0.21
N ALA A 69 -17.37 17.01 -0.25
CA ALA A 69 -18.72 16.69 0.19
C ALA A 69 -18.80 16.05 1.58
N ALA A 70 -17.69 15.59 2.16
CA ALA A 70 -17.68 14.86 3.43
C ALA A 70 -17.92 15.77 4.65
N SER A 71 -18.57 15.21 5.68
CA SER A 71 -18.61 15.84 7.02
C SER A 71 -17.19 15.92 7.61
N PRO A 72 -16.89 16.80 8.57
CA PRO A 72 -15.56 16.87 9.19
C PRO A 72 -15.05 15.51 9.70
N ARG A 73 -15.93 14.75 10.36
CA ARG A 73 -15.66 13.40 10.84
C ARG A 73 -15.36 12.41 9.70
N LEU A 74 -16.17 12.39 8.65
CA LEU A 74 -15.97 11.48 7.52
C LEU A 74 -14.75 11.91 6.68
N ARG A 75 -14.50 13.21 6.54
CA ARG A 75 -13.35 13.77 5.82
C ARG A 75 -12.04 13.30 6.46
N PHE A 76 -11.90 13.44 7.77
CA PHE A 76 -10.74 12.91 8.50
C PHE A 76 -10.52 11.42 8.24
N PHE A 77 -11.59 10.62 8.34
CA PHE A 77 -11.54 9.19 8.05
C PHE A 77 -11.11 8.89 6.60
N LEU A 78 -11.62 9.66 5.63
CA LEU A 78 -11.29 9.49 4.22
C LEU A 78 -9.85 9.89 3.92
N LEU A 79 -9.32 10.97 4.50
CA LEU A 79 -7.91 11.35 4.37
C LEU A 79 -6.98 10.24 4.86
N LEU A 80 -7.28 9.61 6.00
CA LEU A 80 -6.50 8.44 6.46
C LEU A 80 -6.52 7.29 5.44
N CYS A 81 -7.63 7.08 4.73
CA CYS A 81 -7.74 6.02 3.72
C CYS A 81 -7.14 6.40 2.36
N ALA A 82 -7.24 7.67 1.96
CA ALA A 82 -6.94 8.18 0.63
C ALA A 82 -5.56 8.86 0.53
N ASP A 83 -4.96 9.27 1.64
CA ASP A 83 -3.62 9.87 1.66
C ASP A 83 -2.61 8.87 2.23
N LEU A 84 -2.91 8.28 3.38
CA LEU A 84 -2.02 7.33 4.06
C LEU A 84 -2.25 5.90 3.58
N GLY A 85 -3.34 5.65 2.84
CA GLY A 85 -3.68 4.32 2.37
C GLY A 85 -4.13 3.38 3.49
N LEU A 86 -4.59 3.86 4.64
CA LEU A 86 -4.91 2.98 5.77
C LEU A 86 -6.08 2.04 5.48
N ARG A 87 -6.07 0.87 6.12
CA ARG A 87 -7.25 -0.01 6.11
C ARG A 87 -8.39 0.67 6.87
N HIS A 88 -9.60 0.65 6.33
CA HIS A 88 -10.77 1.32 6.95
C HIS A 88 -10.96 1.03 8.45
N ARG A 89 -10.70 -0.20 8.93
CA ARG A 89 -10.82 -0.51 10.37
C ARG A 89 -9.74 0.16 11.21
N THR A 90 -8.52 0.21 10.70
CA THR A 90 -7.39 0.89 11.35
C THR A 90 -7.61 2.40 11.33
N ALA A 91 -7.99 2.97 10.18
CA ALA A 91 -8.32 4.38 10.04
C ALA A 91 -9.42 4.82 11.03
N ALA A 92 -10.47 4.01 11.16
CA ALA A 92 -11.56 4.29 12.09
C ALA A 92 -11.15 4.28 13.57
N SER A 93 -10.07 3.58 13.93
CA SER A 93 -9.61 3.43 15.31
C SER A 93 -8.41 4.31 15.67
N ILE A 94 -7.96 5.21 14.79
CA ILE A 94 -6.85 6.13 15.11
C ILE A 94 -7.27 7.09 16.22
N THR A 95 -6.43 7.19 17.24
CA THR A 95 -6.59 8.02 18.45
C THR A 95 -5.48 9.08 18.51
N LEU A 96 -5.60 10.09 19.40
CA LEU A 96 -4.51 11.07 19.58
C LEU A 96 -3.26 10.42 20.20
N ALA A 97 -3.40 9.30 20.91
CA ALA A 97 -2.26 8.53 21.41
C ALA A 97 -1.39 7.94 20.27
N ASN A 98 -1.94 7.81 19.05
CA ASN A 98 -1.19 7.35 17.89
C ASN A 98 -0.37 8.47 17.23
N TYR A 99 -0.64 9.75 17.53
CA TYR A 99 0.01 10.87 16.88
C TYR A 99 1.22 11.36 17.69
N ASN A 100 2.37 11.44 17.02
CA ASN A 100 3.58 12.08 17.54
C ASN A 100 3.68 13.50 16.93
N TYR A 101 3.67 14.51 17.78
CA TYR A 101 3.68 15.92 17.38
C TYR A 101 5.03 16.35 16.79
N ASP A 102 6.15 15.84 17.34
CA ASP A 102 7.50 16.21 16.90
C ASP A 102 7.82 15.60 15.53
N LEU A 103 7.46 14.33 15.33
CA LEU A 103 7.67 13.61 14.07
C LEU A 103 6.58 13.87 13.03
N GLN A 104 5.48 14.52 13.41
CA GLN A 104 4.29 14.71 12.57
C GLN A 104 3.86 13.39 11.90
N ALA A 105 3.76 12.33 12.71
CA ALA A 105 3.57 10.96 12.23
C ALA A 105 2.55 10.19 13.09
N LEU A 106 1.85 9.25 12.45
CA LEU A 106 0.95 8.31 13.09
C LEU A 106 1.63 6.94 13.26
N SER A 107 1.68 6.45 14.49
CA SER A 107 2.18 5.12 14.86
C SER A 107 1.03 4.21 15.30
N PHE A 108 0.84 3.09 14.61
CA PHE A 108 -0.27 2.16 14.86
C PHE A 108 0.06 0.73 14.44
N TYR A 109 -0.74 -0.22 14.94
CA TYR A 109 -0.65 -1.61 14.54
C TYR A 109 -1.66 -1.96 13.45
N THR A 110 -1.21 -2.71 12.46
CA THR A 110 -2.07 -3.25 11.41
C THR A 110 -2.45 -4.71 11.68
N LYS A 111 -3.29 -5.28 10.80
CA LYS A 111 -3.67 -6.70 10.87
C LYS A 111 -2.43 -7.58 10.84
N GLY A 112 -2.30 -8.46 11.84
CA GLY A 112 -1.13 -9.34 12.00
C GLY A 112 -0.05 -8.76 12.90
N ASN A 113 -0.38 -7.75 13.70
CA ASN A 113 0.49 -7.11 14.69
C ASN A 113 1.76 -6.47 14.09
N VAL A 114 1.65 -5.97 12.86
CA VAL A 114 2.75 -5.23 12.22
C VAL A 114 2.64 -3.77 12.65
N HIS A 115 3.66 -3.30 13.38
CA HIS A 115 3.82 -1.88 13.74
C HIS A 115 4.15 -1.07 12.49
N GLN A 116 3.51 0.07 12.33
CA GLN A 116 3.71 0.97 11.20
C GLN A 116 3.72 2.41 11.71
N THR A 117 4.66 3.21 11.21
CA THR A 117 4.73 4.66 11.42
C THR A 117 4.67 5.34 10.07
N LEU A 118 3.75 6.29 9.87
CA LEU A 118 3.60 7.04 8.62
C LEU A 118 3.56 8.53 8.90
N PRO A 119 4.26 9.36 8.11
CA PRO A 119 4.09 10.81 8.18
C PRO A 119 2.65 11.18 7.80
N VAL A 120 2.11 12.22 8.43
CA VAL A 120 0.78 12.74 8.10
C VAL A 120 0.87 13.86 7.06
N THR A 121 -0.16 14.00 6.25
CA THR A 121 -0.29 15.15 5.34
C THR A 121 -0.57 16.42 6.13
N ARG A 122 -0.28 17.59 5.52
CA ARG A 122 -0.56 18.90 6.11
C ARG A 122 -2.00 19.03 6.58
N GLU A 123 -2.95 18.52 5.80
CA GLU A 123 -4.37 18.61 6.12
C GLU A 123 -4.75 17.74 7.33
N LEU A 124 -4.28 16.50 7.39
CA LEU A 124 -4.48 15.63 8.55
C LEU A 124 -3.89 16.26 9.81
N ARG A 125 -2.69 16.83 9.70
CA ARG A 125 -2.04 17.55 10.79
C ARG A 125 -2.91 18.69 11.31
N GLN A 126 -3.42 19.54 10.42
CA GLN A 126 -4.29 20.66 10.80
C GLN A 126 -5.54 20.19 11.55
N ILE A 127 -6.18 19.11 11.11
CA ILE A 127 -7.34 18.55 11.80
C ILE A 127 -6.96 18.04 13.19
N ILE A 128 -5.88 17.27 13.30
CA ILE A 128 -5.42 16.69 14.57
C ILE A 128 -5.02 17.79 15.56
N GLU A 129 -4.26 18.80 15.11
CA GLU A 129 -3.74 19.88 15.94
C GLU A 129 -4.80 20.93 16.30
N SER A 130 -5.92 21.00 15.56
CA SER A 130 -7.07 21.84 15.92
C SER A 130 -7.85 21.34 17.14
N LEU A 131 -7.66 20.07 17.54
CA LEU A 131 -8.36 19.51 18.69
C LEU A 131 -7.81 20.09 20.00
N PRO A 132 -8.67 20.35 21.01
CA PRO A 132 -8.23 20.84 22.30
C PRO A 132 -7.19 19.91 22.93
N ARG A 133 -6.14 20.46 23.55
CA ARG A 133 -5.11 19.67 24.24
C ARG A 133 -5.66 18.80 25.37
N SER A 134 -6.81 19.17 25.93
CA SER A 134 -7.55 18.40 26.96
C SER A 134 -8.37 17.24 26.40
N SER A 135 -8.39 17.02 25.07
CA SER A 135 -9.13 15.93 24.46
C SER A 135 -8.61 14.57 24.94
N ASP A 136 -9.53 13.65 25.21
CA ASP A 136 -9.18 12.27 25.57
C ASP A 136 -8.34 11.63 24.45
N ARG A 137 -7.14 11.18 24.82
CA ARG A 137 -6.17 10.64 23.87
C ARG A 137 -6.43 9.21 23.45
N THR A 138 -7.31 8.51 24.17
CA THR A 138 -7.60 7.08 24.00
C THR A 138 -8.81 6.81 23.11
N VAL A 139 -9.65 7.81 22.88
CA VAL A 139 -10.80 7.69 21.99
C VAL A 139 -10.40 7.93 20.53
N PRO A 140 -11.07 7.28 19.56
CA PRO A 140 -10.83 7.57 18.16
C PRO A 140 -11.07 9.04 17.83
N ILE A 141 -10.13 9.66 17.10
CA ILE A 141 -10.19 11.09 16.72
C ILE A 141 -11.49 11.42 15.99
N GLY A 142 -11.98 10.50 15.15
CA GLY A 142 -13.27 10.68 14.49
C GLY A 142 -14.44 10.88 15.46
N ASN A 143 -14.37 10.44 16.72
CA ASN A 143 -15.43 10.66 17.71
C ASN A 143 -15.37 12.06 18.35
N LEU A 144 -14.19 12.71 18.31
CA LEU A 144 -13.95 14.06 18.83
C LEU A 144 -14.36 15.15 17.84
N LEU A 145 -14.48 14.81 16.55
CA LEU A 145 -14.84 15.74 15.50
C LEU A 145 -16.36 16.02 15.44
N PRO A 146 -16.77 17.18 14.89
CA PRO A 146 -18.16 17.50 14.66
C PRO A 146 -18.89 16.40 13.88
N ARG A 147 -20.10 16.08 14.34
CA ARG A 147 -20.93 14.98 13.82
C ARG A 147 -22.18 15.54 13.17
N ASN A 148 -22.56 14.98 12.04
CA ASN A 148 -23.90 15.22 11.49
C ASN A 148 -24.96 14.36 12.22
N ARG A 149 -26.23 14.74 12.14
CA ARG A 149 -27.36 14.00 12.76
C ARG A 149 -27.41 12.51 12.39
N ARG A 150 -26.81 12.13 11.24
CA ARG A 150 -26.73 10.74 10.74
C ARG A 150 -25.48 9.97 11.23
N GLU A 151 -24.62 10.59 12.05
CA GLU A 151 -23.33 10.06 12.51
C GLU A 151 -23.31 9.82 14.03
N GLN A 152 -24.41 9.31 14.57
CA GLN A 152 -24.57 9.13 16.01
C GLN A 152 -23.77 7.95 16.57
N THR A 153 -23.41 6.96 15.75
CA THR A 153 -22.62 5.81 16.20
C THR A 153 -21.22 6.25 16.63
N THR A 154 -20.93 6.10 17.90
CA THR A 154 -19.62 6.29 18.53
C THR A 154 -19.14 4.98 19.14
N GLY A 155 -17.91 4.98 19.64
CA GLY A 155 -17.28 3.81 20.25
C GLY A 155 -15.86 3.60 19.74
N PRO A 156 -15.18 2.55 20.23
CA PRO A 156 -13.77 2.31 19.94
C PRO A 156 -13.48 1.93 18.48
N ARG A 157 -14.52 1.52 17.72
CA ARG A 157 -14.42 1.09 16.33
C ARG A 157 -15.62 1.61 15.52
N PRO A 158 -15.68 2.92 15.23
CA PRO A 158 -16.79 3.51 14.48
C PRO A 158 -16.90 2.89 13.08
N ARG A 159 -18.12 2.83 12.56
CA ARG A 159 -18.42 2.27 11.24
C ARG A 159 -18.86 3.39 10.30
N PHE A 160 -18.20 3.47 9.15
CA PHE A 160 -18.43 4.52 8.13
C PHE A 160 -19.14 4.01 6.87
N SER A 161 -19.59 2.76 6.84
CA SER A 161 -20.16 2.16 5.61
C SER A 161 -21.45 2.83 5.15
N LYS A 162 -22.33 3.22 6.08
CA LYS A 162 -23.58 3.93 5.75
C LYS A 162 -23.30 5.35 5.27
N GLN A 163 -22.39 6.05 5.95
CA GLN A 163 -21.95 7.41 5.62
C GLN A 163 -21.27 7.44 4.26
N TRP A 164 -20.41 6.47 3.95
CA TRP A 164 -19.79 6.31 2.64
C TRP A 164 -20.82 6.13 1.54
N LYS A 165 -21.82 5.24 1.73
CA LYS A 165 -22.88 5.03 0.73
C LYS A 165 -23.66 6.33 0.48
N ALA A 166 -24.05 7.02 1.54
CA ALA A 166 -24.79 8.28 1.44
C ALA A 166 -23.96 9.41 0.79
N LEU A 167 -22.67 9.50 1.13
CA LEU A 167 -21.75 10.45 0.53
C LEU A 167 -21.66 10.26 -0.98
N LYS A 168 -21.43 9.02 -1.43
CA LYS A 168 -21.31 8.73 -2.86
C LYS A 168 -22.56 9.11 -3.64
N THR A 169 -23.74 8.78 -3.12
CA THR A 169 -25.01 9.17 -3.74
C THR A 169 -25.15 10.69 -3.85
N ARG A 170 -24.80 11.44 -2.80
CA ARG A 170 -24.89 12.91 -2.80
C ARG A 170 -23.84 13.59 -3.67
N ALA A 171 -22.64 13.02 -3.75
CA ALA A 171 -21.52 13.57 -4.50
C ALA A 171 -21.45 13.09 -5.96
N GLY A 172 -22.44 12.32 -6.44
CA GLY A 172 -22.44 11.81 -7.82
C GLY A 172 -21.38 10.74 -8.12
N ILE A 173 -20.81 10.13 -7.09
CA ILE A 173 -19.72 9.15 -7.23
C ILE A 173 -20.28 7.78 -7.58
N ARG A 174 -19.62 7.09 -8.50
CA ARG A 174 -20.03 5.76 -8.98
C ARG A 174 -20.32 4.77 -7.85
N ALA A 175 -21.39 4.00 -8.05
CA ALA A 175 -21.95 3.11 -7.04
C ALA A 175 -21.00 1.97 -6.64
N ASP A 176 -20.06 1.61 -7.50
CA ASP A 176 -19.12 0.51 -7.25
C ASP A 176 -17.86 0.94 -6.49
N LEU A 177 -17.48 2.23 -6.45
CA LEU A 177 -16.30 2.70 -5.69
C LEU A 177 -16.40 2.36 -4.19
N ARG A 178 -15.41 1.66 -3.66
CA ARG A 178 -15.33 1.20 -2.27
C ARG A 178 -14.22 1.97 -1.56
N ILE A 179 -14.34 2.11 -0.24
CA ILE A 179 -13.28 2.70 0.61
C ILE A 179 -11.93 2.02 0.39
N HIS A 180 -11.92 0.70 0.14
CA HIS A 180 -10.67 -0.05 -0.09
C HIS A 180 -10.01 0.30 -1.44
N ASP A 181 -10.76 0.84 -2.40
CA ASP A 181 -10.18 1.30 -3.67
C ASP A 181 -9.34 2.56 -3.45
N LEU A 182 -9.67 3.41 -2.46
CA LEU A 182 -8.84 4.58 -2.08
C LEU A 182 -7.44 4.15 -1.65
N ARG A 183 -7.36 3.08 -0.87
CA ARG A 183 -6.07 2.48 -0.48
C ARG A 183 -5.32 1.92 -1.69
N ARG A 184 -6.03 1.45 -2.71
CA ARG A 184 -5.41 0.99 -3.95
C ARG A 184 -4.90 2.18 -4.77
N THR A 185 -5.64 3.29 -4.84
CA THR A 185 -5.17 4.54 -5.44
C THR A 185 -3.83 4.95 -4.83
N VAL A 186 -3.72 5.01 -3.50
CA VAL A 186 -2.43 5.31 -2.82
C VAL A 186 -1.31 4.35 -3.20
N ALA A 187 -1.62 3.06 -3.36
CA ALA A 187 -0.62 2.07 -3.79
C ALA A 187 -0.07 2.38 -5.17
N GLU A 188 -0.95 2.81 -6.07
CA GLU A 188 -0.63 3.14 -7.45
C GLU A 188 0.07 4.51 -7.54
N ASP A 189 -0.34 5.50 -6.75
CA ASP A 189 0.31 6.81 -6.69
C ASP A 189 1.76 6.70 -6.20
N VAL A 190 1.99 5.91 -5.14
CA VAL A 190 3.35 5.66 -4.62
C VAL A 190 4.17 4.88 -5.64
N TRP A 191 3.59 3.92 -6.35
CA TRP A 191 4.28 3.22 -7.43
C TRP A 191 4.68 4.19 -8.54
N ASN A 192 3.76 5.02 -9.02
CA ASN A 192 4.03 5.98 -10.09
C ASN A 192 5.10 7.00 -9.69
N ALA A 193 5.13 7.40 -8.41
CA ALA A 193 6.12 8.34 -7.89
C ALA A 193 7.52 7.73 -7.70
N THR A 194 7.61 6.44 -7.35
CA THR A 194 8.88 5.83 -6.87
C THR A 194 9.40 4.70 -7.75
N HIS A 195 8.53 4.02 -8.49
CA HIS A 195 8.76 2.75 -9.16
C HIS A 195 9.38 1.68 -8.23
N ASP A 196 9.14 1.79 -6.92
CA ASP A 196 9.67 0.91 -5.90
C ASP A 196 8.55 0.17 -5.15
N ILE A 197 8.48 -1.14 -5.39
CA ILE A 197 7.51 -2.01 -4.70
C ILE A 197 7.74 -2.06 -3.19
N ARG A 198 8.97 -1.82 -2.70
CA ARG A 198 9.27 -1.74 -1.26
C ARG A 198 8.71 -0.46 -0.65
N ALA A 199 8.79 0.67 -1.34
CA ALA A 199 8.10 1.91 -0.93
C ALA A 199 6.58 1.69 -0.82
N VAL A 200 5.96 1.06 -1.83
CA VAL A 200 4.53 0.71 -1.78
C VAL A 200 4.22 -0.26 -0.63
N GLN A 201 5.08 -1.27 -0.43
CA GLN A 201 4.94 -2.23 0.67
C GLN A 201 4.97 -1.54 2.04
N ALA A 202 5.93 -0.62 2.23
CA ALA A 202 6.11 0.14 3.45
C ALA A 202 4.93 1.09 3.71
N GLN A 203 4.48 1.81 2.68
CA GLN A 203 3.29 2.69 2.76
C GLN A 203 2.04 1.92 3.19
N LEU A 204 1.83 0.74 2.61
CA LEU A 204 0.64 -0.06 2.89
C LEU A 204 0.77 -0.89 4.18
N GLY A 205 1.96 -1.08 4.74
CA GLY A 205 2.16 -1.96 5.89
C GLY A 205 1.86 -3.42 5.55
N HIS A 206 2.34 -3.88 4.39
CA HIS A 206 2.23 -5.26 3.96
C HIS A 206 3.41 -6.09 4.46
N ARG A 207 3.15 -7.20 5.15
CA ARG A 207 4.21 -8.11 5.63
C ARG A 207 4.96 -8.81 4.50
N SER A 208 4.26 -9.11 3.40
CA SER A 208 4.82 -9.88 2.27
C SER A 208 4.79 -9.04 0.98
N PRO A 209 5.90 -8.96 0.23
CA PRO A 209 5.95 -8.33 -1.09
C PRO A 209 4.94 -8.93 -2.07
N THR A 210 4.65 -10.23 -1.98
CA THR A 210 3.63 -10.90 -2.80
C THR A 210 2.24 -10.28 -2.63
N THR A 211 1.94 -9.77 -1.43
CA THR A 211 0.68 -9.06 -1.20
C THR A 211 0.66 -7.72 -1.93
N THR A 212 1.79 -7.02 -1.95
CA THR A 212 1.95 -5.75 -2.67
C THR A 212 1.93 -5.96 -4.18
N ALA A 213 2.63 -6.97 -4.69
CA ALA A 213 2.62 -7.31 -6.12
C ALA A 213 1.20 -7.56 -6.64
N ARG A 214 0.30 -8.15 -5.83
CA ARG A 214 -1.11 -8.31 -6.21
C ARG A 214 -1.85 -6.97 -6.42
N TYR A 215 -1.45 -5.90 -5.73
CA TYR A 215 -2.01 -4.57 -5.96
C TYR A 215 -1.51 -3.95 -7.26
N LEU A 216 -0.36 -4.37 -7.77
CA LEU A 216 0.29 -3.80 -8.96
C LEU A 216 0.31 -4.77 -10.15
N ALA A 217 -0.31 -5.95 -10.03
CA ALA A 217 -0.12 -7.07 -10.96
C ALA A 217 -0.45 -6.74 -12.42
N ASP A 218 -1.37 -5.82 -12.65
CA ASP A 218 -1.83 -5.43 -13.98
C ASP A 218 -1.26 -4.07 -14.43
N ARG A 219 -0.25 -3.54 -13.72
CA ARG A 219 0.23 -2.16 -13.90
C ARG A 219 1.57 -2.03 -14.63
N ILE A 220 2.42 -3.04 -14.65
CA ILE A 220 3.68 -2.94 -15.41
C ILE A 220 3.35 -3.11 -16.89
N THR A 221 3.41 -2.01 -17.62
CA THR A 221 3.20 -1.95 -19.08
C THR A 221 4.53 -1.75 -19.81
N LEU A 222 4.50 -1.87 -21.14
CA LEU A 222 5.67 -1.54 -21.97
C LEU A 222 6.08 -0.06 -21.81
N GLN A 223 5.11 0.85 -21.63
CA GLN A 223 5.40 2.26 -21.41
C GLN A 223 6.18 2.51 -20.11
N ASP A 224 5.96 1.72 -19.07
CA ASP A 224 6.70 1.84 -17.80
C ASP A 224 8.14 1.32 -17.93
N LEU A 225 8.36 0.31 -18.77
CA LEU A 225 9.68 -0.30 -18.97
C LEU A 225 10.60 0.55 -19.85
N GLN A 226 10.07 1.27 -20.83
CA GLN A 226 10.85 2.07 -21.77
C GLN A 226 11.75 3.14 -21.11
N PRO A 227 11.27 4.02 -20.20
CA PRO A 227 12.13 5.01 -19.55
C PRO A 227 13.17 4.34 -18.63
N ILE A 228 12.83 3.21 -18.01
CA ILE A 228 13.76 2.42 -17.21
C ILE A 228 14.90 1.89 -18.08
N MET A 229 14.57 1.32 -19.25
CA MET A 229 15.56 0.81 -20.20
C MET A 229 16.48 1.92 -20.73
N LEU A 230 15.92 3.07 -21.09
CA LEU A 230 16.70 4.24 -21.53
C LEU A 230 17.66 4.73 -20.41
N LYS A 231 17.18 4.79 -19.17
CA LYS A 231 18.03 5.15 -18.02
C LYS A 231 19.16 4.14 -17.80
N VAL A 232 18.88 2.84 -17.94
CA VAL A 232 19.91 1.79 -17.82
C VAL A 232 20.95 1.90 -18.94
N GLN A 233 20.52 2.19 -20.18
CA GLN A 233 21.44 2.42 -21.30
C GLN A 233 22.34 3.63 -21.03
N HIS A 234 21.76 4.75 -20.63
CA HIS A 234 22.53 5.95 -20.27
C HIS A 234 23.55 5.68 -19.15
N LEU A 235 23.16 4.95 -18.11
CA LEU A 235 24.08 4.55 -17.03
C LEU A 235 25.19 3.58 -17.49
N ARG A 236 24.99 2.83 -18.58
CA ARG A 236 26.04 2.00 -19.19
C ARG A 236 27.02 2.88 -19.97
N GLU A 237 26.51 3.83 -20.75
CA GLU A 237 27.32 4.79 -21.52
C GLU A 237 28.21 5.61 -20.60
N LEU A 238 27.68 6.14 -19.49
CA LEU A 238 28.47 6.89 -18.50
C LEU A 238 29.60 6.03 -17.90
N ARG A 239 29.33 4.76 -17.58
CA ARG A 239 30.36 3.84 -17.07
C ARG A 239 31.42 3.52 -18.11
N GLN A 240 31.03 3.38 -19.38
CA GLN A 240 31.97 3.16 -20.48
C GLN A 240 32.85 4.39 -20.70
N GLN A 241 32.28 5.59 -20.72
CA GLN A 241 33.03 6.85 -20.83
C GLN A 241 34.01 7.03 -19.67
N GLN A 242 33.59 6.71 -18.44
CA GLN A 242 34.49 6.73 -17.27
C GLN A 242 35.60 5.68 -17.37
N ALA A 243 35.34 4.51 -17.98
CA ALA A 243 36.35 3.49 -18.22
C ALA A 243 37.32 3.87 -19.34
N THR A 244 36.88 4.55 -20.40
CA THR A 244 37.75 5.05 -21.48
C THR A 244 38.57 6.29 -21.10
N VAL A 245 38.29 6.95 -19.99
CA VAL A 245 39.25 7.89 -19.37
C VAL A 245 40.32 7.07 -18.62
N THR A 246 41.17 6.37 -19.38
CA THR A 246 42.38 5.74 -18.86
C THR A 246 43.60 6.22 -19.65
N LEU A 247 44.38 7.08 -18.96
CA LEU A 247 45.78 7.46 -19.14
C LEU A 247 46.25 7.97 -20.52
N ASP A 248 46.80 9.18 -20.50
CA ASP A 248 47.63 9.70 -21.60
C ASP A 248 48.90 8.82 -21.71
N PRO A 249 49.12 8.12 -22.84
CA PRO A 249 50.25 7.22 -23.03
C PRO A 249 51.61 7.94 -23.01
N ALA A 250 51.64 9.27 -23.14
CA ALA A 250 52.88 10.06 -23.11
C ALA A 250 53.35 10.43 -21.70
N THR A 251 52.45 10.49 -20.70
CA THR A 251 52.77 11.05 -19.37
C THR A 251 52.41 10.15 -18.20
N GLY A 252 51.63 9.07 -18.43
CA GLY A 252 51.22 8.15 -17.36
C GLY A 252 50.32 8.80 -16.30
N ASN A 253 49.78 10.00 -16.57
CA ASN A 253 48.89 10.72 -15.66
C ASN A 253 47.42 10.60 -16.14
N CYS A 254 46.50 10.59 -15.17
CA CYS A 254 45.07 10.71 -15.43
C CYS A 254 44.77 12.09 -16.03
N ALA A 255 44.41 12.13 -17.32
CA ALA A 255 44.17 13.35 -18.07
C ALA A 255 43.10 14.29 -17.44
N ASN A 256 42.24 13.78 -16.55
CA ASN A 256 41.24 14.56 -15.81
C ASN A 256 41.10 14.09 -14.35
N CYS A 257 42.19 14.11 -13.58
CA CYS A 257 42.11 13.90 -12.14
C CYS A 257 41.63 15.18 -11.42
N PRO A 258 40.46 15.18 -10.75
CA PRO A 258 39.99 16.35 -9.98
C PRO A 258 40.90 16.69 -8.78
N ALA A 259 41.84 15.81 -8.41
CA ALA A 259 42.85 16.03 -7.38
C ALA A 259 44.17 16.61 -7.91
N ALA A 260 44.26 16.99 -9.21
CA ALA A 260 45.47 17.53 -9.83
C ALA A 260 46.18 18.67 -9.05
N PRO A 261 45.50 19.63 -8.39
CA PRO A 261 46.19 20.67 -7.62
C PRO A 261 46.70 20.21 -6.24
N HIS A 262 46.40 18.99 -5.80
CA HIS A 262 46.74 18.50 -4.45
C HIS A 262 47.57 17.20 -4.43
N CYS A 263 47.94 16.65 -5.59
CA CYS A 263 48.80 15.47 -5.67
C CYS A 263 50.28 15.86 -5.68
N THR A 264 50.97 15.68 -4.56
CA THR A 264 52.43 15.67 -4.53
C THR A 264 52.96 14.34 -5.12
N PRO A 265 54.14 14.32 -5.77
CA PRO A 265 54.68 13.13 -6.44
C PRO A 265 54.83 11.89 -5.53
N GLU A 266 55.01 12.10 -4.23
CA GLU A 266 55.17 11.05 -3.22
C GLU A 266 53.84 10.38 -2.82
N ALA A 267 52.69 11.00 -3.12
CA ALA A 267 51.35 10.49 -2.75
C ALA A 267 50.73 9.55 -3.80
N ARG A 268 51.52 9.02 -4.75
CA ARG A 268 51.06 8.09 -5.79
C ARG A 268 50.78 6.68 -5.23
N LEU A 269 49.76 6.54 -4.38
CA LEU A 269 49.12 5.26 -4.11
C LEU A 269 47.84 5.17 -4.93
N CYS A 270 48.01 4.90 -6.22
CA CYS A 270 46.92 4.41 -7.05
C CYS A 270 46.70 2.94 -6.65
N GLN A 271 45.83 2.69 -5.66
CA GLN A 271 45.53 1.33 -5.22
C GLN A 271 44.83 0.54 -6.34
N ARG A 272 45.64 -0.09 -7.22
CA ARG A 272 45.31 -1.41 -7.76
C ARG A 272 45.42 -2.39 -6.59
N LYS A 273 44.30 -2.84 -6.04
CA LYS A 273 44.25 -4.16 -5.40
C LYS A 273 43.65 -5.11 -6.43
N GLU A 274 44.56 -5.75 -7.16
CA GLU A 274 44.30 -6.99 -7.90
C GLU A 274 43.85 -8.05 -6.88
N PHE A 275 42.69 -8.65 -7.17
CA PHE A 275 42.25 -9.89 -6.53
C PHE A 275 43.02 -11.03 -7.21
N ASP A 276 43.89 -11.70 -6.46
CA ASP A 276 44.34 -13.06 -6.77
C ASP A 276 44.60 -13.82 -5.45
N SER A 277 43.73 -14.78 -5.15
CA SER A 277 43.93 -15.98 -4.34
C SER A 277 42.75 -16.92 -4.56
#